data_AF-A0A3N7EGD9-F1
#
_entry.id   AF-A0A3N7EGD9-F1
#
_cell.length_a   1.000
_cell.length_b   1.000
_cell.length_c   1.000
_cell.angle_alpha   90.00
_cell.angle_beta   90.00
_cell.angle_gamma   90.00
#
_symmetry.space_group_name_H-M   'P 1'
#
loop_
_entity.id
_entity.type
_entity.pdbx_description
1 polymer ?
#
loop_
_entity_poly.entity_id
_entity_poly.type
_entity_poly.pdbx_seq_one_letter_code
_entity_poly.pdbx_strand_id
1 'polypeptide(L)'
;MSLIKIVDLIENADCTTSPSTGLPSHPVPDDLAEFYKSYSSAVFYPQARYSFTIQAPDLERSDFVIMNEDLEDPDSANWYALVKCEDQVISIDLTPGPHFGYCYDSFWDSYPTADESTLIAKSFTELVERIIKSGGKNLFWIPGHS
;
A
#
# COMPACT_ATOMS: atom_id res chain seq x y z
N MET A 1 22.64 -0.48 -10.68
CA MET A 1 21.59 -1.38 -10.14
C MET A 1 20.49 -1.39 -11.17
N SER A 2 20.10 -2.56 -11.68
CA SER A 2 19.00 -2.63 -12.64
C SER A 2 17.72 -2.26 -11.89
N LEU A 3 17.01 -1.23 -12.36
CA LEU A 3 15.63 -0.98 -11.90
C LEU A 3 14.84 -2.22 -12.29
N ILE A 4 14.50 -3.07 -11.32
CA ILE A 4 13.50 -4.12 -11.55
C ILE A 4 12.18 -3.40 -11.68
N LYS A 5 11.46 -3.64 -12.78
CA LYS A 5 10.15 -3.01 -12.98
C LYS A 5 9.14 -3.64 -12.03
N ILE A 6 8.17 -2.85 -11.58
CA ILE A 6 7.15 -3.34 -10.64
C ILE A 6 6.36 -4.52 -11.23
N VAL A 7 6.17 -4.49 -12.55
CA VAL A 7 5.54 -5.57 -13.33
C VAL A 7 6.34 -6.87 -13.24
N ASP A 8 7.67 -6.80 -13.39
CA ASP A 8 8.54 -7.99 -13.32
C ASP A 8 8.50 -8.62 -11.92
N LEU A 9 8.42 -7.81 -10.85
CA LEU A 9 8.27 -8.31 -9.48
C LEU A 9 6.96 -9.09 -9.29
N ILE A 10 5.87 -8.55 -9.82
CA ILE A 10 4.52 -9.11 -9.67
C ILE A 10 4.37 -10.40 -10.47
N GLU A 11 4.85 -10.44 -11.72
CA GLU A 11 4.75 -11.62 -12.59
C GLU A 11 5.50 -12.84 -12.04
N ASN A 12 6.52 -12.61 -11.19
CA ASN A 12 7.29 -13.68 -10.54
C ASN A 12 6.81 -14.01 -9.11
N ALA A 13 5.76 -13.36 -8.63
CA ALA A 13 5.19 -13.59 -7.29
C ALA A 13 3.96 -14.52 -7.35
N ASP A 14 3.61 -15.12 -6.21
CA ASP A 14 2.30 -15.77 -6.04
C ASP A 14 1.25 -14.68 -5.86
N CYS A 15 0.75 -14.18 -6.99
CA CYS A 15 -0.15 -13.04 -7.06
C CYS A 15 -1.20 -13.24 -8.15
N THR A 16 -2.45 -12.88 -7.84
CA THR A 16 -3.51 -12.74 -8.85
C THR A 16 -3.74 -11.26 -9.12
N THR A 17 -3.73 -10.86 -10.38
CA THR A 17 -3.95 -9.44 -10.77
C THR A 17 -5.24 -9.25 -11.54
N SER A 18 -5.78 -8.04 -11.45
CA SER A 18 -6.85 -7.58 -12.33
C SER A 18 -6.28 -6.63 -13.39
N PRO A 19 -6.78 -6.64 -14.63
CA PRO A 19 -6.27 -5.75 -15.68
C PRO A 19 -6.50 -4.28 -15.33
N SER A 20 -5.62 -3.40 -15.84
CA SER A 20 -5.74 -1.94 -15.65
C SER A 20 -7.13 -1.40 -16.03
N THR A 21 -7.63 -0.48 -15.21
CA THR A 21 -8.84 0.31 -15.45
C THR A 21 -8.52 1.78 -15.76
N GLY A 22 -7.23 2.12 -15.92
CA GLY A 22 -6.74 3.48 -16.05
C GLY A 22 -5.99 3.99 -14.82
N LEU A 23 -5.57 5.25 -14.89
CA LEU A 23 -4.88 5.94 -13.80
C LEU A 23 -5.89 6.66 -12.89
N PRO A 24 -5.55 6.88 -11.61
CA PRO A 24 -6.37 7.69 -10.71
C PRO A 24 -6.50 9.14 -11.22
N SER A 25 -7.57 9.81 -10.81
CA SER A 25 -7.81 11.22 -11.16
C SER A 25 -6.88 12.20 -10.44
N HIS A 26 -6.25 11.75 -9.34
CA HIS A 26 -5.29 12.52 -8.54
C HIS A 26 -3.85 12.03 -8.80
N PRO A 27 -2.82 12.88 -8.57
CA PRO A 27 -1.43 12.48 -8.73
C PRO A 27 -1.05 11.32 -7.81
N VAL A 28 -0.30 10.35 -8.36
CA VAL A 28 0.31 9.24 -7.61
C VAL A 28 1.79 9.13 -7.97
N PRO A 29 2.62 8.49 -7.11
CA PRO A 29 4.01 8.19 -7.42
C PRO A 29 4.19 7.43 -8.73
N ASP A 30 5.31 7.68 -9.42
CA ASP A 30 5.57 7.09 -10.75
C ASP A 30 5.55 5.55 -10.74
N ASP A 31 5.97 4.92 -9.64
CA ASP A 31 5.98 3.47 -9.51
C ASP A 31 4.59 2.88 -9.28
N LEU A 32 3.73 3.54 -8.50
CA LEU A 32 2.31 3.20 -8.40
C LEU A 32 1.59 3.45 -9.73
N ALA A 33 1.93 4.52 -10.45
CA ALA A 33 1.41 4.77 -11.80
C ALA A 33 1.85 3.69 -12.80
N GLU A 34 3.08 3.18 -12.69
CA GLU A 34 3.56 2.06 -13.52
C GLU A 34 2.75 0.80 -13.26
N PHE A 35 2.46 0.50 -12.00
CA PHE A 35 1.55 -0.58 -11.62
C PHE A 35 0.15 -0.38 -12.23
N TYR A 36 -0.45 0.80 -12.05
CA TYR A 36 -1.79 1.08 -12.54
C TYR A 36 -1.92 1.10 -14.07
N LYS A 37 -0.83 1.27 -14.81
CA LYS A 37 -0.81 1.11 -16.28
C LYS A 37 -0.98 -0.34 -16.72
N SER A 38 -0.56 -1.30 -15.91
CA SER A 38 -0.65 -2.74 -16.22
C SER A 38 -1.83 -3.42 -15.52
N TYR A 39 -2.06 -3.09 -14.25
CA TYR A 39 -3.01 -3.77 -13.38
C TYR A 39 -3.89 -2.77 -12.63
N SER A 40 -5.15 -3.09 -12.37
CA SER A 40 -5.98 -2.28 -11.46
C SER A 40 -5.81 -2.70 -10.01
N SER A 41 -5.56 -3.98 -9.74
CA SER A 41 -5.38 -4.52 -8.39
C SER A 41 -4.53 -5.78 -8.43
N ALA A 42 -4.04 -6.16 -7.25
CA ALA A 42 -3.22 -7.35 -7.06
C ALA A 42 -3.54 -7.99 -5.69
N VAL A 43 -3.72 -9.30 -5.67
CA VAL A 43 -3.89 -10.10 -4.45
C VAL A 43 -2.69 -11.04 -4.33
N PHE A 44 -1.80 -10.74 -3.38
CA PHE A 44 -0.64 -11.56 -3.08
C PHE A 44 -1.02 -12.66 -2.09
N TYR A 45 -0.51 -13.86 -2.34
CA TYR A 45 -0.65 -15.04 -1.49
C TYR A 45 -2.12 -15.32 -1.07
N PRO A 46 -3.07 -15.46 -2.03
CA PRO A 46 -4.50 -15.55 -1.75
C PRO A 46 -4.92 -16.75 -0.87
N GLN A 47 -4.04 -17.73 -0.70
CA GLN A 47 -4.28 -18.92 0.13
C GLN A 47 -3.42 -18.95 1.41
N ALA A 48 -2.63 -17.91 1.66
CA ALA A 48 -1.80 -17.80 2.85
C ALA A 48 -2.58 -17.16 4.01
N ARG A 49 -2.00 -17.24 5.22
CA ARG A 49 -2.55 -16.59 6.41
C ARG A 49 -2.63 -15.07 6.25
N TYR A 50 -1.61 -14.46 5.64
CA TYR A 50 -1.59 -13.03 5.37
C TYR A 50 -1.64 -12.84 3.86
N SER A 51 -2.83 -12.55 3.35
CA SER A 51 -3.04 -12.18 1.96
C SER A 51 -3.15 -10.67 1.83
N PHE A 52 -2.30 -10.08 0.97
CA PHE A 52 -2.22 -8.64 0.80
C PHE A 52 -2.95 -8.23 -0.48
N THR A 53 -3.94 -7.35 -0.34
CA THR A 53 -4.73 -6.84 -1.47
C THR A 53 -4.39 -5.38 -1.74
N ILE A 54 -3.72 -5.12 -2.86
CA ILE A 54 -3.51 -3.77 -3.41
C ILE A 54 -4.83 -3.30 -4.03
N GLN A 55 -5.32 -2.15 -3.56
CA GLN A 55 -6.61 -1.58 -3.95
C GLN A 55 -6.56 -0.97 -5.37
N ALA A 56 -7.75 -0.73 -5.93
CA ALA A 56 -7.94 -0.12 -7.24
C ALA A 56 -7.58 1.38 -7.25
N PRO A 57 -7.33 1.99 -8.44
CA PRO A 57 -6.93 3.40 -8.55
C PRO A 57 -7.81 4.41 -7.81
N ASP A 58 -9.12 4.16 -7.71
CA ASP A 58 -10.06 5.00 -6.96
C ASP A 58 -9.93 4.74 -5.46
N LEU A 59 -8.77 5.10 -4.90
CA LEU A 59 -8.45 4.89 -3.50
C LEU A 59 -9.34 5.74 -2.59
N GLU A 60 -9.78 5.14 -1.48
CA GLU A 60 -10.52 5.82 -0.43
C GLU A 60 -9.55 6.45 0.58
N ARG A 61 -9.88 7.64 1.09
CA ARG A 61 -9.07 8.33 2.10
C ARG A 61 -9.05 7.51 3.40
N SER A 62 -7.89 7.42 4.02
CA SER A 62 -7.64 6.46 5.09
C SER A 62 -8.49 6.69 6.34
N ASP A 63 -8.78 7.93 6.70
CA ASP A 63 -9.65 8.25 7.84
C ASP A 63 -11.07 7.66 7.69
N PHE A 64 -11.67 7.75 6.51
CA PHE A 64 -12.96 7.11 6.26
C PHE A 64 -12.88 5.58 6.34
N VAL A 65 -11.77 4.99 5.85
CA VAL A 65 -11.58 3.53 5.90
C VAL A 65 -11.36 3.03 7.33
N ILE A 66 -10.66 3.80 8.17
CA ILE A 66 -10.17 3.36 9.48
C ILE A 66 -11.09 3.82 10.61
N MET A 67 -11.47 5.11 10.61
CA MET A 67 -12.27 5.75 11.67
C MET A 67 -13.74 5.88 11.29
N ASN A 68 -14.09 5.71 10.01
CA ASN A 68 -15.44 5.93 9.49
C ASN A 68 -15.96 7.36 9.76
N GLU A 69 -15.04 8.33 9.75
CA GLU A 69 -15.32 9.76 9.87
C GLU A 69 -14.26 10.61 9.16
N ASP A 70 -14.59 11.87 8.91
CA ASP A 70 -13.64 12.88 8.44
C ASP A 70 -12.90 13.44 9.65
N LEU A 71 -11.59 13.17 9.77
CA LEU A 71 -10.82 13.67 10.91
C LEU A 71 -10.45 15.15 10.78
N GLU A 72 -10.60 15.74 9.58
CA GLU A 72 -10.14 17.10 9.25
C GLU A 72 -8.66 17.36 9.61
N ASP A 73 -7.86 16.30 9.75
CA ASP A 73 -6.43 16.38 10.09
C ASP A 73 -5.61 16.72 8.84
N PRO A 74 -4.94 17.89 8.79
CA PRO A 74 -4.17 18.29 7.62
C PRO A 74 -2.97 17.37 7.33
N ASP A 75 -2.41 16.69 8.34
CA ASP A 75 -1.21 15.87 8.18
C ASP A 75 -1.52 14.51 7.51
N SER A 76 -2.76 14.03 7.61
CA SER A 76 -3.23 12.79 6.98
C SER A 76 -4.32 13.00 5.92
N ALA A 77 -4.67 14.25 5.60
CA ALA A 77 -5.70 14.59 4.63
C ALA A 77 -5.48 14.03 3.21
N ASN A 78 -4.25 13.64 2.88
CA ASN A 78 -3.91 12.99 1.60
C ASN A 78 -3.37 11.57 1.78
N TRP A 79 -3.75 10.90 2.86
CA TRP A 79 -3.43 9.49 3.06
C TRP A 79 -4.58 8.64 2.52
N TYR A 80 -4.22 7.63 1.74
CA TYR A 80 -5.19 6.78 1.05
C TYR A 80 -4.92 5.30 1.35
N ALA A 81 -5.97 4.53 1.61
CA ALA A 81 -5.85 3.11 1.95
C ALA A 81 -5.44 2.30 0.71
N LEU A 82 -4.16 1.92 0.63
CA LEU A 82 -3.58 1.29 -0.55
C LEU A 82 -3.56 -0.24 -0.48
N VAL A 83 -3.25 -0.80 0.69
CA VAL A 83 -3.19 -2.26 0.88
C VAL A 83 -4.04 -2.67 2.08
N LYS A 84 -4.82 -3.74 1.92
CA LYS A 84 -5.56 -4.40 3.00
C LYS A 84 -5.00 -5.80 3.23
N CYS A 85 -4.84 -6.20 4.48
CA CYS A 85 -4.43 -7.54 4.90
C CYS A 85 -5.05 -7.84 6.26
N GLU A 86 -6.00 -8.79 6.32
CA GLU A 86 -6.82 -9.02 7.52
C GLU A 86 -7.50 -7.71 8.00
N ASP A 87 -7.28 -7.32 9.25
CA ASP A 87 -7.74 -6.06 9.87
C ASP A 87 -6.73 -4.91 9.72
N GLN A 88 -5.60 -5.14 9.04
CA GLN A 88 -4.55 -4.16 8.82
C GLN A 88 -4.77 -3.37 7.53
N VAL A 89 -4.51 -2.08 7.60
CA VAL A 89 -4.54 -1.16 6.47
C VAL A 89 -3.19 -0.48 6.35
N ILE A 90 -2.62 -0.50 5.15
CA ILE A 90 -1.44 0.28 4.82
C ILE A 90 -1.91 1.47 3.97
N SER A 91 -1.67 2.67 4.49
CA SER A 91 -1.94 3.90 3.76
C SER A 91 -0.74 4.33 2.92
N ILE A 92 -0.98 5.01 1.82
CA ILE A 92 0.03 5.75 1.06
C ILE A 92 -0.20 7.25 1.22
N ASP A 93 0.87 7.98 1.51
CA ASP A 93 0.86 9.45 1.58
C ASP A 93 1.00 10.05 0.18
N LEU A 94 -0.03 10.72 -0.29
CA LEU A 94 -0.07 11.42 -1.57
C LEU A 94 0.08 12.94 -1.41
N THR A 95 0.51 13.42 -0.23
CA THR A 95 0.83 14.83 -0.01
C THR A 95 2.02 15.25 -0.88
N PRO A 96 1.91 16.31 -1.69
CA PRO A 96 3.03 16.79 -2.49
C PRO A 96 4.22 17.19 -1.60
N GLY A 97 5.33 16.47 -1.70
CA GLY A 97 6.49 16.76 -0.86
C GLY A 97 7.45 15.57 -0.69
N PRO A 98 8.35 15.64 0.30
CA PRO A 98 9.38 14.63 0.54
C PRO A 98 8.87 13.22 0.89
N HIS A 99 7.64 13.11 1.40
CA HIS A 99 7.01 11.85 1.80
C HIS A 99 6.04 11.30 0.74
N PHE A 100 5.94 11.95 -0.43
CA PHE A 100 5.06 11.49 -1.50
C PHE A 100 5.40 10.05 -1.92
N GLY A 101 4.46 9.13 -1.64
CA GLY A 101 4.60 7.70 -1.87
C GLY A 101 5.05 6.86 -0.67
N TYR A 102 5.24 7.48 0.50
CA TYR A 102 5.56 6.74 1.72
C TYR A 102 4.33 5.95 2.18
N CYS A 103 4.58 4.74 2.66
CA CYS A 103 3.55 3.80 3.08
C CYS A 103 3.63 3.61 4.59
N TYR A 104 2.51 3.83 5.28
CA TYR A 104 2.42 3.79 6.74
C TYR A 104 1.43 2.72 7.21
N ASP A 105 1.74 2.10 8.33
CA ASP A 105 0.79 1.32 9.11
C ASP A 105 -0.33 2.25 9.58
N SER A 106 -1.56 1.89 9.27
CA SER A 106 -2.74 2.67 9.59
C SER A 106 -3.80 1.82 10.28
N PHE A 107 -3.35 0.95 11.19
CA PHE A 107 -4.23 0.35 12.18
C PHE A 107 -4.89 1.43 13.06
N TRP A 108 -6.09 1.15 13.57
CA TRP A 108 -6.93 2.14 14.27
C TRP A 108 -6.26 2.84 15.45
N ASP A 109 -5.34 2.18 16.15
CA ASP A 109 -4.62 2.74 17.31
C ASP A 109 -3.36 3.52 16.91
N SER A 110 -2.91 3.40 15.66
CA SER A 110 -1.68 4.02 15.16
C SER A 110 -1.95 5.17 14.19
N TYR A 111 -3.14 5.23 13.57
CA TYR A 111 -3.52 6.31 12.67
C TYR A 111 -3.86 7.62 13.43
N PRO A 112 -3.45 8.81 12.96
CA PRO A 112 -2.61 9.12 11.79
C PRO A 112 -1.12 9.37 12.14
N THR A 113 -0.51 8.55 12.99
CA THR A 113 0.88 8.76 13.41
C THR A 113 1.85 8.57 12.24
N ALA A 114 2.61 9.61 11.90
CA ALA A 114 3.60 9.62 10.82
C ALA A 114 5.04 9.65 11.36
N ASP A 115 5.51 8.51 11.88
CA ASP A 115 6.88 8.39 12.41
C ASP A 115 7.57 7.07 12.02
N GLU A 116 8.78 6.85 12.53
CA GLU A 116 9.56 5.64 12.22
C GLU A 116 8.88 4.34 12.67
N SER A 117 7.98 4.39 13.66
CA SER A 117 7.28 3.21 14.18
C SER A 117 6.16 2.74 13.26
N THR A 118 5.57 3.65 12.48
CA THR A 118 4.50 3.34 11.52
C THR A 118 4.99 3.27 10.08
N LEU A 119 6.20 3.75 9.76
CA LEU A 119 6.73 3.72 8.40
C LEU A 119 7.05 2.28 7.91
N ILE A 120 6.26 1.79 6.96
CA ILE A 120 6.39 0.46 6.37
C ILE A 120 7.35 0.46 5.18
N ALA A 121 7.25 1.47 4.30
CA ALA A 121 8.07 1.59 3.09
C ALA A 121 8.13 3.05 2.60
N LYS A 122 9.18 3.43 1.86
CA LYS A 122 9.36 4.79 1.32
C LYS A 122 8.91 4.92 -0.14
N SER A 123 8.42 3.83 -0.74
CA SER A 123 7.81 3.83 -2.07
C SER A 123 6.89 2.62 -2.23
N PHE A 124 6.05 2.65 -3.27
CA PHE A 124 5.20 1.52 -3.62
C PHE A 124 6.03 0.28 -4.00
N THR A 125 7.12 0.47 -4.75
CA THR A 125 8.02 -0.62 -5.12
C THR A 125 8.63 -1.29 -3.89
N GLU A 126 9.12 -0.51 -2.92
CA GLU A 126 9.68 -1.06 -1.69
C GLU A 126 8.61 -1.83 -0.89
N LEU A 127 7.38 -1.33 -0.85
CA LEU A 127 6.25 -2.03 -0.21
C LEU A 127 6.02 -3.39 -0.85
N VAL A 128 5.96 -3.46 -2.19
CA VAL A 128 5.75 -4.71 -2.92
C VAL A 128 6.90 -5.70 -2.71
N GLU A 129 8.16 -5.24 -2.72
CA GLU A 129 9.32 -6.10 -2.43
C GLU A 129 9.24 -6.71 -1.02
N ARG A 130 8.81 -5.92 -0.02
CA ARG A 130 8.62 -6.39 1.36
C ARG A 130 7.47 -7.40 1.47
N ILE A 131 6.35 -7.14 0.78
CA ILE A 131 5.23 -8.09 0.68
C ILE A 131 5.71 -9.41 0.07
N ILE A 132 6.43 -9.37 -1.06
CA ILE A 132 6.96 -10.58 -1.71
C ILE A 132 7.92 -11.33 -0.78
N LYS A 133 8.80 -10.60 -0.07
CA LYS A 133 9.74 -11.21 0.87
C LYS A 133 9.05 -11.88 2.06
N SER A 134 7.88 -11.40 2.48
CA SER A 134 7.09 -12.01 3.56
C SER A 134 6.56 -13.40 3.18
N GLY A 135 6.34 -13.65 1.88
CA GLY A 135 5.76 -14.90 1.41
C GLY A 135 4.36 -15.20 1.96
N GLY A 136 3.62 -14.19 2.44
CA GLY A 136 2.33 -14.36 3.11
C GLY A 136 2.40 -14.99 4.51
N LYS A 137 3.60 -15.07 5.11
CA LYS A 137 3.86 -15.77 6.38
C LYS A 137 3.79 -14.88 7.60
N ASN A 138 4.02 -13.58 7.42
CA ASN A 138 4.04 -12.61 8.52
C ASN A 138 3.59 -11.21 8.08
N LEU A 139 3.23 -10.41 9.08
CA LEU A 139 3.11 -8.96 8.98
C LEU A 139 4.47 -8.36 9.32
N PHE A 140 5.30 -8.14 8.30
CA PHE A 140 6.74 -7.89 8.44
C PHE A 140 7.12 -6.61 9.19
N TRP A 141 6.15 -5.71 9.44
CA TRP A 141 6.34 -4.48 10.21
C TRP A 141 5.79 -4.57 11.64
N ILE A 142 5.01 -5.60 11.99
CA ILE A 142 4.44 -5.77 13.32
C ILE A 142 5.28 -6.75 14.16
N PRO A 143 5.87 -6.32 15.28
CA PRO A 143 6.59 -7.21 16.18
C PRO A 143 5.73 -8.39 16.65
N GLY A 144 6.32 -9.58 16.74
CA GLY A 144 5.64 -10.80 17.22
C GLY A 144 4.75 -11.50 16.19
N HIS A 145 4.62 -10.97 14.97
CA HIS A 145 3.89 -11.59 13.86
C HIS A 145 4.81 -12.30 12.85
N SER A 146 6.08 -12.52 13.20
CA SER A 146 7.17 -13.06 12.34
C SER A 146 7.13 -14.57 12.12
#